data_AF-M6BFG7-F1
#
_entry.id   AF-M6BFG7-F1
#
_cell.length_a   1.000
_cell.length_b   1.000
_cell.length_c   1.000
_cell.angle_alpha   90.00
_cell.angle_beta   90.00
_cell.angle_gamma   90.00
#
_symmetry.space_group_name_H-M   'P 1'
#
loop_
_entity.id
_entity.type
_entity.pdbx_description
1 polymer ?
#
loop_
_entity_poly.entity_id
_entity_poly.type
_entity_poly.pdbx_seq_one_letter_code
_entity_poly.pdbx_strand_id
1 'polypeptide(L)' 'MKRKVYVGMDVHKETIQIAYLTSNSKEILKEQQIKHNEVQIKKFIKKLKLEWNEIHCCYEAGVTGYPLYRY' A
#
# COMPACT_ATOMS: atom_id res chain seq x y z
N MET A 1 -15.21 15.77 3.04
CA MET A 1 -14.77 14.66 3.93
C MET A 1 -13.40 14.19 3.43
N LYS A 2 -12.31 14.34 4.19
CA LYS A 2 -11.00 13.86 3.75
C LYS A 2 -11.01 12.32 3.82
N ARG A 3 -10.89 11.65 2.67
CA ARG A 3 -10.86 10.19 2.60
C ARG A 3 -9.48 9.71 3.03
N LYS A 4 -9.39 9.17 4.24
CA LYS A 4 -8.17 8.62 4.84
C LYS A 4 -8.14 7.09 4.69
N VAL A 5 -6.99 6.57 4.28
CA VAL A 5 -6.75 5.13 4.12
C VAL A 5 -5.46 4.71 4.83
N TYR A 6 -5.53 3.55 5.47
CA TYR A 6 -4.39 2.82 6.01
C TYR A 6 -4.12 1.63 5.09
N VAL A 7 -2.86 1.46 4.73
CA VAL A 7 -2.40 0.44 3.79
C VAL A 7 -1.40 -0.44 4.52
N GLY A 8 -1.79 -1.67 4.84
CA GLY A 8 -0.88 -2.69 5.33
C GLY A 8 -0.22 -3.40 4.16
N MET A 9 1.10 -3.59 4.20
CA MET A 9 1.84 -4.25 3.14
C MET A 9 2.77 -5.33 3.72
N ASP A 10 2.65 -6.53 3.17
CA ASP A 10 3.55 -7.65 3.41
C ASP A 10 4.43 -7.86 2.18
N VAL A 11 5.75 -7.61 2.35
CA VAL A 11 6.69 -7.37 1.25
C VAL A 11 7.62 -8.57 1.05
N HIS A 12 7.24 -9.45 0.13
CA HIS A 12 8.05 -10.59 -0.27
C HIS A 12 8.92 -10.27 -1.50
N LYS A 13 9.90 -11.13 -1.80
CA LYS A 13 10.84 -10.92 -2.92
C LYS A 13 10.15 -10.75 -4.27
N GLU A 14 9.08 -11.49 -4.52
CA GLU A 14 8.42 -11.53 -5.84
C GLU A 14 7.08 -10.78 -5.87
N THR A 15 6.43 -10.66 -4.72
CA THR A 15 5.09 -10.09 -4.62
C THR A 15 4.94 -9.25 -3.36
N ILE A 16 3.96 -8.35 -3.38
CA ILE A 16 3.57 -7.54 -2.23
C ILE A 16 2.08 -7.78 -2.01
N GLN A 17 1.71 -8.30 -0.84
CA GLN A 17 0.31 -8.36 -0.43
C GLN A 17 -0.08 -7.06 0.24
N ILE A 18 -1.29 -6.59 -0.06
CA ILE A 18 -1.73 -5.25 0.33
C ILE A 18 -3.18 -5.31 0.81
N ALA A 19 -3.43 -4.78 2.00
CA ALA A 19 -4.75 -4.62 2.59
C ALA A 19 -5.07 -3.14 2.85
N TYR A 20 -6.32 -2.75 2.61
CA TYR A 20 -6.81 -1.39 2.76
C TYR A 20 -7.82 -1.30 3.90
N LEU A 21 -7.61 -0.35 4.82
CA LEU A 21 -8.55 -0.02 5.88
C LEU A 21 -8.88 1.47 5.82
N THR A 22 -10.13 1.83 6.08
CA THR A 22 -10.52 3.25 6.18
C THR A 22 -10.41 3.73 7.62
N SER A 23 -10.39 5.06 7.84
CA SER A 23 -10.41 5.59 9.20
C SER A 23 -11.68 5.29 10.00
N ASN A 24 -12.76 4.93 9.31
CA ASN A 24 -14.10 4.85 9.92
C ASN A 24 -14.50 3.41 10.24
N SER A 25 -13.75 2.41 9.75
CA SER A 25 -14.03 1.00 9.98
C SER A 25 -12.74 0.21 10.18
N LYS A 26 -12.82 -0.85 10.99
CA LYS A 26 -11.76 -1.87 11.09
C LYS A 26 -11.90 -2.96 10.03
N GLU A 27 -12.91 -2.86 9.17
CA GLU A 27 -13.15 -3.81 8.11
C GLU A 27 -12.18 -3.57 6.95
N ILE A 28 -11.75 -4.67 6.36
CA ILE A 28 -10.88 -4.64 5.19
C ILE A 28 -11.73 -4.21 4.00
N LEU A 29 -11.41 -3.05 3.46
CA LEU A 29 -12.11 -2.50 2.30
C LEU A 29 -11.74 -3.26 1.02
N LYS A 30 -10.48 -3.68 0.94
CA LYS A 30 -9.94 -4.39 -0.21
C LYS A 30 -8.64 -5.10 0.17
N GLU A 31 -8.41 -6.23 -0.50
CA GLU A 31 -7.11 -6.88 -0.57
C GLU A 31 -6.68 -7.03 -2.03
N GLN A 32 -5.38 -6.97 -2.27
CA GLN A 32 -4.82 -7.30 -3.57
C GLN A 32 -3.34 -7.70 -3.43
N GLN A 33 -2.84 -8.38 -4.46
CA GLN A 33 -1.43 -8.69 -4.60
C GLN A 33 -0.89 -8.01 -5.85
N ILE A 34 0.33 -7.48 -5.76
CA ILE A 34 1.06 -6.93 -6.91
C ILE A 34 2.43 -7.63 -7.03
N LYS A 35 3.02 -7.61 -8.23
CA LYS A 35 4.42 -8.03 -8.39
C LYS A 35 5.35 -7.01 -7.72
N HIS A 36 6.41 -7.50 -7.09
CA HIS A 36 7.45 -6.66 -6.51
C HIS A 36 8.40 -6.17 -7.60
N ASN A 37 7.94 -5.19 -8.38
CA ASN A 37 8.77 -4.44 -9.31
C ASN A 37 8.34 -2.97 -9.36
N GLU A 38 9.28 -2.12 -9.76
CA GLU A 38 9.12 -0.66 -9.76
C GLU A 38 7.90 -0.19 -10.57
N VAL A 39 7.63 -0.81 -11.73
CA VAL A 39 6.51 -0.41 -12.59
C VAL A 39 5.17 -0.63 -11.89
N GLN A 40 4.99 -1.78 -11.23
CA GLN A 40 3.75 -2.10 -10.52
C GLN A 40 3.60 -1.27 -9.25
N ILE A 41 4.68 -1.04 -8.50
CA ILE A 41 4.66 -0.18 -7.31
C ILE A 41 4.27 1.25 -7.68
N LYS A 42 4.86 1.84 -8.73
CA LYS A 42 4.50 3.19 -9.19
C LYS A 42 3.03 3.29 -9.62
N LYS A 43 2.53 2.28 -10.35
CA LYS A 43 1.11 2.22 -10.75
C LYS A 43 0.20 2.16 -9.53
N PHE A 44 0.54 1.34 -8.54
CA PHE A 44 -0.19 1.20 -7.29
C PHE A 44 -0.25 2.53 -6.52
N ILE A 45 0.90 3.17 -6.28
CA ILE A 45 0.96 4.45 -5.54
C ILE A 45 0.22 5.57 -6.29
N LYS A 46 0.31 5.62 -7.63
CA LYS A 46 -0.45 6.58 -8.44
C LYS A 46 -1.96 6.39 -8.27
N LYS A 47 -2.43 5.14 -8.29
CA LYS A 47 -3.86 4.83 -8.07
C LYS A 47 -4.32 5.23 -6.66
N LEU A 48 -3.52 4.91 -5.64
CA LEU A 48 -3.78 5.33 -4.25
C LEU A 48 -3.94 6.86 -4.13
N LYS A 49 -3.01 7.63 -4.70
CA LYS A 49 -3.02 9.11 -4.67
C LYS A 49 -4.20 9.73 -5.44
N LEU A 50 -4.79 9.00 -6.39
CA LEU A 50 -6.00 9.45 -7.10
C LEU A 50 -7.29 9.19 -6.30
N GLU A 51 -7.33 8.11 -5.53
CA GLU A 51 -8.52 7.69 -4.79
C GLU A 51 -8.64 8.32 -3.40
N TRP A 52 -7.51 8.62 -2.75
CA TRP A 52 -7.43 8.99 -1.34
C TRP A 52 -6.63 10.28 -1.11
N ASN A 53 -7.08 11.07 -0.13
CA ASN A 53 -6.44 12.35 0.20
C ASN A 53 -5.33 12.19 1.24
N GLU A 54 -5.46 11.21 2.14
CA GLU A 54 -4.50 10.94 3.21
C GLU A 54 -4.22 9.44 3.25
N ILE A 55 -2.96 9.06 3.08
CA ILE A 55 -2.53 7.66 2.93
C ILE A 55 -1.46 7.39 3.98
N HIS A 56 -1.66 6.35 4.78
CA HIS A 56 -0.71 5.88 5.77
C HIS A 56 -0.33 4.44 5.43
N CYS A 57 0.93 4.21 5.08
CA CYS A 57 1.42 2.87 4.74
C CYS A 57 2.18 2.27 5.93
N CYS A 58 1.98 0.98 6.19
CA CYS A 58 2.73 0.20 7.16
C CYS A 58 3.33 -1.02 6.47
N TYR A 59 4.65 -1.21 6.63
CA TYR A 59 5.39 -2.33 6.08
C TYR A 59 6.66 -2.57 6.89
N GLU A 60 7.20 -3.79 6.83
CA GLU A 60 8.49 -4.10 7.45
C GLU A 60 9.62 -3.49 6.63
N ALA A 61 10.46 -2.67 7.27
CA ALA A 61 11.62 -2.03 6.63
C ALA A 61 12.83 -2.98 6.50
N GLY A 62 12.60 -4.23 6.11
CA GLY A 62 13.64 -5.23 5.85
C GLY A 62 14.31 -5.05 4.49
N VAL A 63 15.12 -6.02 4.05
CA VAL A 63 15.86 -5.94 2.77
C VAL A 63 14.97 -5.72 1.55
N THR A 64 13.76 -6.30 1.55
CA THR A 64 12.76 -6.14 0.49
C THR A 64 11.90 -4.89 0.67
N GLY A 65 11.60 -4.48 1.91
CA GLY A 65 10.69 -3.38 2.20
C GLY A 65 11.33 -2.00 2.26
N TYR A 66 12.56 -1.88 2.76
CA TYR A 66 13.25 -0.58 2.90
C TYR A 66 13.28 0.27 1.61
N PRO A 67 13.51 -0.30 0.41
CA PRO A 67 13.47 0.47 -0.84
C PRO A 67 12.12 1.11 -1.16
N LEU A 68 11.01 0.66 -0.56
CA LEU A 68 9.66 1.19 -0.79
C LEU A 68 9.46 2.61 -0.26
N TYR A 69 10.30 3.06 0.69
CA TYR A 69 10.23 4.42 1.24
C TYR A 69 10.40 5.53 0.19
N ARG A 70 10.93 5.19 -0.99
CA ARG A 70 11.21 6.13 -2.08
C ARG A 70 10.00 6.45 -2.97
N TYR A 71 8.84 5.83 -2.77
CA TYR A 71 7.65 5.96 -3.64
C TYR A 71 6.51 6.76 -3.00
#